data_AF-I6NIR4-F1
#
_entry.id   AF-I6NIR4-F1
#
_cell.length_a   1.000
_cell.length_b   1.000
_cell.length_c   1.000
_cell.angle_alpha   90.00
_cell.angle_beta   90.00
_cell.angle_gamma   90.00
#
_symmetry.space_group_name_H-M   'P 1'
#
loop_
_entity.id
_entity.type
_entity.pdbx_description
1 polymer ?
#
loop_
_entity_poly.entity_id
_entity_poly.type
_entity_poly.pdbx_seq_one_letter_code
_entity_poly.pdbx_strand_id
1 'polypeptide(L)' 'MIISYIKPFSEIIDYKNIVLLRKFINMQGKILPRRVTKVTAKQHRFISKSIKRSRFLGLLPFINKESY' A
#
# COMPACT_ATOMS: atom_id res chain seq x y z
N MET A 1 -3.09 22.65 -24.83
CA MET A 1 -1.97 22.30 -23.93
C MET A 1 -2.48 22.15 -22.49
N ILE A 2 -3.24 21.09 -22.17
CA ILE A 2 -3.88 20.90 -20.83
C ILE A 2 -3.80 19.43 -20.36
N ILE A 3 -2.76 18.67 -20.70
CA ILE A 3 -2.62 17.29 -20.17
C ILE A 3 -1.17 17.08 -19.77
N SER A 4 -0.84 17.27 -18.48
CA SER A 4 0.49 16.90 -17.97
C SER A 4 0.55 16.62 -16.47
N TYR A 5 -0.32 17.20 -15.62
CA TYR A 5 -0.19 17.02 -14.17
C TYR A 5 -0.92 15.78 -13.62
N ILE A 6 -0.80 14.62 -14.28
CA ILE A 6 -1.18 13.33 -13.69
C ILE A 6 0.10 12.70 -13.18
N LYS A 7 0.31 12.76 -11.86
CA LYS A 7 1.47 12.11 -11.23
C LYS A 7 1.50 10.63 -11.62
N PRO A 8 2.67 10.08 -11.97
CA PRO A 8 2.78 8.66 -12.27
C PRO A 8 2.36 7.86 -11.04
N PHE A 9 1.75 6.69 -11.26
CA PHE A 9 1.24 5.82 -10.19
C PHE A 9 2.29 5.53 -9.09
N SER A 10 3.58 5.53 -9.45
CA SER A 10 4.71 5.38 -8.54
C SER A 10 4.84 6.52 -7.52
N GLU A 11 4.53 7.75 -7.91
CA GLU A 11 4.56 8.92 -7.01
C GLU A 11 3.30 9.00 -6.14
N ILE A 12 2.19 8.42 -6.60
CA ILE A 12 0.93 8.41 -5.85
C ILE A 12 1.02 7.44 -4.66
N ILE A 13 1.73 6.31 -4.81
CA ILE A 13 1.80 5.24 -3.79
C ILE A 13 3.20 5.12 -3.17
N ASP A 14 3.62 6.17 -2.47
CA ASP A 14 4.84 6.13 -1.66
C ASP A 14 4.62 5.42 -0.31
N TYR A 15 5.70 4.89 0.27
CA TYR A 15 5.70 4.25 1.60
C TYR A 15 5.29 5.21 2.74
N LYS A 16 5.41 6.52 2.49
CA LYS A 16 5.04 7.61 3.40
C LYS A 16 3.53 7.83 3.48
N ASN A 17 2.76 7.42 2.47
CA ASN A 17 1.31 7.63 2.45
C ASN A 17 0.59 6.49 3.20
N ILE A 18 0.66 6.55 4.54
CA ILE A 18 0.12 5.51 5.43
C ILE A 18 -1.39 5.33 5.23
N VAL A 19 -2.12 6.43 5.03
CA VAL A 19 -3.59 6.42 4.85
C VAL A 19 -3.98 5.59 3.63
N LEU A 20 -3.25 5.74 2.51
CA LEU A 20 -3.50 4.94 1.32
C LEU A 20 -3.09 3.48 1.51
N LEU A 21 -1.92 3.23 2.10
CA LEU A 21 -1.40 1.88 2.32
C LEU A 21 -2.26 1.06 3.30
N ARG A 22 -2.89 1.72 4.27
CA ARG A 22 -3.83 1.08 5.21
C ARG A 22 -5.02 0.43 4.50
N LYS A 23 -5.46 0.95 3.33
CA LYS A 23 -6.55 0.34 2.54
C LYS A 23 -6.16 -1.01 1.93
N PHE A 24 -4.86 -1.31 1.85
CA PHE A 24 -4.32 -2.53 1.24
C PHE A 24 -3.87 -3.57 2.28
N ILE A 25 -4.14 -3.34 3.56
CA ILE A 25 -3.90 -4.30 4.64
C ILE A 25 -5.23 -4.64 5.34
N ASN A 26 -5.28 -5.81 5.95
CA ASN A 26 -6.41 -6.20 6.81
C ASN A 26 -6.21 -5.70 8.25
N MET A 27 -7.20 -5.96 9.11
CA MET A 27 -7.15 -5.61 10.54
C MET A 27 -5.97 -6.24 11.27
N GLN A 28 -5.60 -7.47 10.90
CA GLN A 28 -4.43 -8.17 11.46
C GLN A 28 -3.10 -7.62 10.93
N GLY A 29 -3.12 -6.63 10.04
CA GLY A 29 -1.93 -6.05 9.44
C GLY A 29 -1.34 -6.84 8.27
N LYS A 30 -1.96 -7.93 7.79
CA LYS A 30 -1.54 -8.70 6.58
C LYS A 30 -1.92 -7.95 5.30
N ILE A 31 -1.12 -8.13 4.24
CA ILE A 31 -1.38 -7.51 2.92
C ILE A 31 -2.56 -8.21 2.25
N LEU A 32 -3.52 -7.44 1.74
CA LEU A 32 -4.67 -7.98 1.02
C LEU A 32 -4.25 -8.58 -0.34
N PRO A 33 -4.83 -9.73 -0.72
CA PRO A 33 -4.54 -10.35 -2.01
C PRO A 33 -5.06 -9.49 -3.17
N ARG A 34 -4.41 -9.59 -4.33
CA ARG A 34 -4.78 -8.84 -5.55
C ARG A 34 -6.24 -9.01 -5.96
N ARG A 35 -6.81 -10.21 -5.75
CA ARG A 35 -8.21 -10.53 -6.09
C ARG A 35 -9.23 -9.63 -5.37
N VAL A 36 -8.90 -9.19 -4.16
CA VAL A 36 -9.75 -8.32 -3.34
C VAL A 36 -9.54 -6.85 -3.72
N THR A 37 -8.28 -6.45 -3.93
CA THR A 37 -7.91 -5.05 -4.20
C THR A 37 -8.15 -4.62 -5.64
N LYS A 38 -8.37 -5.56 -6.58
CA LYS A 38 -8.66 -5.34 -8.01
C LYS A 38 -7.67 -4.41 -8.73
N VAL A 39 -6.43 -4.33 -8.25
CA VAL A 39 -5.35 -3.57 -8.90
C VAL A 39 -4.60 -4.45 -9.92
N THR A 40 -3.92 -3.81 -10.87
CA THR A 40 -3.06 -4.54 -11.83
C THR A 40 -1.87 -5.21 -11.13
N ALA A 41 -1.26 -6.21 -11.77
CA ALA A 41 -0.12 -6.92 -11.19
C ALA A 41 1.10 -6.00 -10.94
N LYS A 42 1.34 -5.01 -11.83
CA LYS A 42 2.42 -4.02 -11.66
C LYS A 42 2.18 -3.16 -10.43
N GLN A 43 0.95 -2.67 -10.26
CA GLN A 43 0.56 -1.84 -9.13
C GLN A 43 0.62 -2.63 -7.81
N HIS A 44 0.13 -3.88 -7.78
CA HIS A 44 0.16 -4.72 -6.57
C HIS A 44 1.59 -5.00 -6.08
N ARG A 45 2.53 -5.27 -7.00
CA ARG A 45 3.96 -5.43 -6.68
C ARG A 45 4.56 -4.16 -6.07
N PHE A 46 4.19 -2.99 -6.63
CA PHE A 46 4.65 -1.71 -6.14
C PHE A 46 4.09 -1.40 -4.75
N ILE A 47 2.78 -1.54 -4.55
CA ILE A 47 2.11 -1.41 -3.25
C ILE A 47 2.76 -2.33 -2.22
N SER A 48 2.99 -3.60 -2.57
CA SER A 48 3.62 -4.56 -1.66
C SER A 48 5.03 -4.14 -1.24
N LYS A 49 5.81 -3.55 -2.15
CA LYS A 49 7.14 -3.00 -1.84
C LYS A 49 7.04 -1.78 -0.92
N SER A 50 6.10 -0.87 -1.19
CA SER A 50 5.86 0.31 -0.35
C SER A 50 5.39 -0.06 1.05
N ILE A 51 4.49 -1.04 1.21
CA ILE A 51 4.05 -1.55 2.51
C ILE A 51 5.24 -2.14 3.28
N LYS A 52 6.08 -2.96 2.63
CA LYS A 52 7.26 -3.56 3.28
C LYS A 52 8.23 -2.49 3.78
N ARG A 53 8.47 -1.44 2.99
CA ARG A 53 9.29 -0.28 3.40
C ARG A 53 8.66 0.48 4.56
N SER A 54 7.37 0.75 4.48
CA SER A 54 6.61 1.45 5.53
C SER A 54 6.68 0.70 6.86
N ARG A 55 6.59 -0.64 6.82
CA ARG A 55 6.74 -1.50 8.00
C ARG A 55 8.16 -1.48 8.59
N PHE A 56 9.18 -1.49 7.75
CA PHE A 56 10.57 -1.39 8.21
C PHE A 56 10.83 -0.08 8.97
N LEU A 57 10.17 1.00 8.56
CA LEU A 57 10.23 2.31 9.23
C LEU A 57 9.30 2.43 10.44
N GLY A 58 8.56 1.39 10.80
CA GLY A 58 7.62 1.42 11.93
C GLY A 58 6.31 2.19 11.68
N LEU A 59 6.03 2.60 10.44
CA LEU A 59 4.81 3.34 10.09
C LEU A 59 3.57 2.44 9.97
N LEU A 60 3.77 1.15 9.71
CA LEU A 60 2.72 0.14 9.63
C LEU A 60 3.10 -1.10 10.46
N PRO A 61 2.13 -1.75 11.11
CA PRO A 61 2.40 -2.97 11.87
C PRO A 61 2.64 -4.17 10.93
N PHE A 62 3.48 -5.11 11.40
CA PHE A 62 3.64 -6.41 10.76
C PHE A 62 2.47 -7.34 11.09
N ILE A 63 2.06 -7.35 12.36
CA ILE A 63 0.97 -8.16 12.92
C ILE A 63 0.27 -7.29 13.95
N ASN A 64 -1.06 -7.21 13.90
CA ASN A 64 -1.85 -6.65 14.98
C ASN A 64 -2.34 -7.78 15.91
N LYS A 65 -1.96 -7.72 17.19
CA LYS A 65 -2.25 -8.77 18.18
C LYS A 65 -3.63 -8.61 18.84
N GLU A 66 -4.28 -7.46 18.67
CA GLU A 66 -5.56 -7.13 19.33
C GLU A 66 -6.79 -7.79 18.66
N SER A 67 -6.60 -8.61 17.62
CA SER A 67 -7.70 -9.22 16.86
C SER A 67 -8.05 -10.65 17.32
N TYR A 68 -7.82 -10.98 18.59
CA TYR A 68 -8.22 -12.24 19.23
C TYR A 68 -9.37 -12.01 20.21
#